data_AF-A0A494ZBJ4-F1
#
_entry.id   AF-A0A494ZBJ4-F1
#
_cell.length_a   1.000
_cell.length_b   1.000
_cell.length_c   1.000
_cell.angle_alpha   90.00
_cell.angle_beta   90.00
_cell.angle_gamma   90.00
#
_symmetry.space_group_name_H-M   'P 1'
#
loop_
_entity.id
_entity.type
_entity.pdbx_description
1 polymer ?
#
loop_
_entity_poly.entity_id
_entity_poly.type
_entity_poly.pdbx_seq_one_letter_code
_entity_poly.pdbx_strand_id
1 'polypeptide(L)'
;MASNPSFENEINHLFVYEQKQSFSFSKSMYKGEKEILIVVKDTQNKNRAKFWARKLHKIYNVHVLAVTLFHSQKIDSYINKNNIASVIVVDIEATNKGIVISTEDDSLYSFLSESLSTNNEQQVNLNKEDVKTFRTSRFTSLIKIGQIKNYHRFFAFFTSYIHLHPKLSLEHRESKIYRVSGKKVGQNIPFNRVELNPSVLEQLNLQENDYVVIYNPMNSKFAIGCIKSSKKSMADEIILSFSIKKKLELPSAIVFHPLKKIISSKIQIQAVKKIADGSITVSDDIFQKVNEIGTSHFEIVNRATSASIDLERSKIILDSSLDAGTIRLSYLQREFLNFEHPPDTLSDYYYQLFSSTPELTDEQLNFLAEHYSHNKVHKIDTYEEKVKAKKLLQKVGYNRAVIYPLPEKRRRKKLNPLQKLFYFYLRWSIRPSSVKLKVIRPYSTDESSNIVRVSKSVMSLLGIAENDLITLHYRGRTITVPVLELASTELIKETNIISNESSINISIGIPAHLRDKLGIKQIGKICDVERDLFYLFRKSVNTQFLPVLATIFTITQLKIDDWWIKVAMIIIIVPLSSYLTLSAVREKIPKL
;
A
#
# COMPACT_ATOMS: atom_id res chain seq x y z
N MET A 1 -65.12 -15.14 33.77
CA MET A 1 -63.75 -15.70 33.76
C MET A 1 -63.41 -16.05 32.32
N ALA A 2 -62.31 -15.46 31.80
CA ALA A 2 -61.47 -15.83 30.64
C ALA A 2 -62.15 -16.08 29.26
N SER A 3 -61.71 -15.57 28.12
CA SER A 3 -60.48 -14.86 27.72
C SER A 3 -60.62 -14.30 26.28
N ASN A 4 -60.07 -13.11 26.05
CA ASN A 4 -59.69 -12.54 24.73
C ASN A 4 -58.36 -13.20 24.24
N PRO A 5 -57.79 -12.89 23.04
CA PRO A 5 -58.31 -12.60 21.69
C PRO A 5 -57.44 -13.25 20.55
N SER A 6 -57.80 -13.09 19.26
CA SER A 6 -56.90 -12.78 18.10
C SER A 6 -57.58 -13.16 16.77
N PHE A 7 -57.95 -12.24 15.86
CA PHE A 7 -57.08 -11.45 14.97
C PHE A 7 -56.01 -12.27 14.23
N GLU A 8 -56.45 -13.34 13.57
CA GLU A 8 -55.80 -13.87 12.38
C GLU A 8 -56.55 -13.39 11.13
N ASN A 9 -55.77 -13.18 10.07
CA ASN A 9 -56.15 -12.94 8.68
C ASN A 9 -56.29 -11.48 8.23
N GLU A 10 -55.15 -10.80 8.16
CA GLU A 10 -54.75 -10.08 6.93
C GLU A 10 -53.21 -10.09 6.81
N ILE A 11 -52.72 -11.14 6.15
CA ILE A 11 -51.33 -11.40 5.79
C ILE A 11 -51.19 -11.10 4.28
N ASN A 12 -50.03 -10.51 3.88
CA ASN A 12 -49.52 -10.16 2.54
C ASN A 12 -49.52 -8.62 2.30
N HIS A 13 -48.41 -7.89 2.13
CA HIS A 13 -47.13 -8.19 1.48
C HIS A 13 -45.94 -7.46 2.15
N LEU A 14 -45.12 -8.20 2.89
CA LEU A 14 -43.71 -7.85 3.13
C LEU A 14 -42.86 -8.95 2.53
N PHE A 15 -42.06 -8.63 1.52
CA PHE A 15 -41.04 -9.57 1.04
C PHE A 15 -39.74 -9.32 1.80
N VAL A 16 -39.70 -9.86 3.02
CA VAL A 16 -38.44 -10.23 3.65
C VAL A 16 -37.89 -11.42 2.85
N TYR A 17 -36.58 -11.48 2.65
CA TYR A 17 -35.94 -12.70 2.17
C TYR A 17 -35.97 -13.73 3.32
N GLU A 18 -37.13 -14.30 3.62
CA GLU A 18 -37.26 -15.52 4.40
C GLU A 18 -37.17 -16.70 3.45
N GLN A 19 -35.95 -17.17 3.23
CA GLN A 19 -35.77 -18.56 2.87
C GLN A 19 -36.18 -19.37 4.12
N LYS A 20 -37.21 -20.22 4.01
CA LYS A 20 -37.54 -21.24 5.01
C LYS A 20 -36.34 -22.17 5.20
N GLN A 21 -35.38 -21.76 6.02
CA GLN A 21 -34.35 -22.54 6.71
C GLN A 21 -33.43 -21.53 7.40
N SER A 22 -33.48 -21.52 8.74
CA SER A 22 -32.45 -21.03 9.67
C SER A 22 -31.51 -19.93 9.17
N PHE A 23 -31.67 -18.72 9.73
CA PHE A 23 -30.63 -17.70 9.71
C PHE A 23 -29.29 -18.27 10.21
N SER A 24 -28.36 -18.53 9.30
CA SER A 24 -26.95 -18.60 9.65
C SER A 24 -26.22 -17.46 8.94
N PHE A 25 -26.25 -16.28 9.55
CA PHE A 25 -25.16 -15.34 9.34
C PHE A 25 -23.91 -16.03 9.91
N SER A 26 -22.98 -16.42 9.05
CA SER A 26 -21.72 -16.97 9.49
C SER A 26 -20.86 -15.82 10.01
N LYS A 27 -20.87 -15.62 11.34
CA LYS A 27 -20.03 -14.67 12.09
C LYS A 27 -18.55 -14.69 11.67
N SER A 28 -18.09 -15.81 11.08
CA SER A 28 -16.70 -16.04 10.67
C SER A 28 -16.19 -15.22 9.47
N MET A 29 -17.05 -14.48 8.75
CA MET A 29 -16.61 -13.76 7.56
C MET A 29 -16.46 -12.23 7.74
N TYR A 30 -17.16 -11.60 8.68
CA TYR A 30 -17.10 -10.15 8.91
C TYR A 30 -15.72 -9.74 9.49
N LYS A 31 -15.10 -8.70 8.93
CA LYS A 31 -13.76 -8.20 9.31
C LYS A 31 -13.71 -6.67 9.49
N GLY A 32 -14.85 -5.99 9.55
CA GLY A 32 -14.88 -4.55 9.86
C GLY A 32 -14.91 -4.31 11.37
N GLU A 33 -14.59 -3.10 11.82
CA GLU A 33 -14.66 -2.73 13.24
C GLU A 33 -16.08 -2.30 13.69
N LYS A 34 -16.96 -1.92 12.74
CA LYS A 34 -18.32 -1.40 13.01
C LYS A 34 -19.34 -1.94 12.00
N GLU A 35 -20.30 -2.74 12.46
CA GLU A 35 -21.32 -3.33 11.58
C GLU A 35 -22.22 -2.24 10.98
N ILE A 36 -22.30 -2.21 9.65
CA ILE A 36 -23.12 -1.24 8.89
C ILE A 36 -24.34 -1.97 8.33
N LEU A 37 -25.52 -1.35 8.44
CA LEU A 37 -26.74 -1.76 7.78
C LEU A 37 -27.08 -0.83 6.61
N ILE A 38 -27.23 -1.39 5.41
CA ILE A 38 -27.71 -0.65 4.24
C ILE A 38 -29.15 -1.07 3.94
N VAL A 39 -30.10 -0.13 4.02
CA VAL A 39 -31.51 -0.36 3.69
C VAL A 39 -31.79 0.20 2.30
N VAL A 40 -31.90 -0.65 1.28
CA VAL A 40 -32.29 -0.24 -0.08
C VAL A 40 -33.81 -0.27 -0.19
N LYS A 41 -34.43 0.89 -0.30
CA LYS A 41 -35.87 1.04 -0.46
C LYS A 41 -36.23 1.34 -1.91
N ASP A 42 -37.24 0.67 -2.44
CA ASP A 42 -37.84 0.99 -3.75
C ASP A 42 -39.34 0.68 -3.70
N THR A 43 -40.14 1.73 -3.64
CA THR A 43 -41.60 1.61 -3.46
C THR A 43 -42.30 1.06 -4.70
N GLN A 44 -41.69 1.17 -5.89
CA GLN A 44 -42.33 0.79 -7.16
C GLN A 44 -41.73 -0.47 -7.79
N ASN A 45 -40.46 -0.78 -7.54
CA ASN A 45 -39.81 -1.92 -8.18
C ASN A 45 -39.00 -2.78 -7.19
N LYS A 46 -39.70 -3.74 -6.60
CA LYS A 46 -39.12 -4.76 -5.71
C LYS A 46 -37.94 -5.51 -6.33
N ASN A 47 -38.00 -5.83 -7.63
CA ASN A 47 -36.91 -6.54 -8.31
C ASN A 47 -35.64 -5.68 -8.43
N ARG A 48 -35.80 -4.38 -8.61
CA ARG A 48 -34.70 -3.41 -8.63
C ARG A 48 -34.06 -3.24 -7.25
N ALA A 49 -34.84 -3.07 -6.18
CA ALA A 49 -34.32 -3.07 -4.81
C ALA A 49 -33.55 -4.37 -4.49
N LYS A 50 -34.14 -5.52 -4.85
CA LYS A 50 -33.54 -6.85 -4.62
C LYS A 50 -32.24 -7.05 -5.41
N PHE A 51 -32.19 -6.58 -6.65
CA PHE A 51 -30.99 -6.61 -7.48
C PHE A 51 -29.84 -5.83 -6.82
N TRP A 52 -30.11 -4.60 -6.38
CA TRP A 52 -29.12 -3.75 -5.75
C TRP A 52 -28.68 -4.27 -4.38
N ALA A 53 -29.62 -4.74 -3.56
CA ALA A 53 -29.30 -5.33 -2.27
C ALA A 53 -28.42 -6.57 -2.40
N ARG A 54 -28.71 -7.47 -3.36
CA ARG A 54 -27.86 -8.63 -3.66
C ARG A 54 -26.47 -8.22 -4.13
N LYS A 55 -26.38 -7.17 -4.95
CA LYS A 55 -25.09 -6.66 -5.43
C LYS A 55 -24.26 -6.07 -4.29
N LEU A 56 -24.87 -5.27 -3.42
CA LEU A 56 -24.23 -4.72 -2.22
C LEU A 56 -23.79 -5.84 -1.27
N HIS A 57 -24.67 -6.78 -0.93
CA HIS A 57 -24.34 -7.89 -0.03
C HIS A 57 -23.22 -8.80 -0.58
N LYS A 58 -23.16 -9.04 -1.90
CA LYS A 58 -22.06 -9.82 -2.50
C LYS A 58 -20.71 -9.09 -2.47
N ILE A 59 -20.73 -7.76 -2.56
CA ILE A 59 -19.52 -6.94 -2.59
C ILE A 59 -19.01 -6.67 -1.16
N TYR A 60 -19.94 -6.65 -0.20
CA TYR A 60 -19.71 -6.18 1.14
C TYR A 60 -20.12 -7.20 2.18
N ASN A 61 -19.24 -7.43 3.15
CA ASN A 61 -19.63 -8.01 4.41
C ASN A 61 -20.32 -6.95 5.25
N VAL A 62 -21.50 -6.52 4.83
CA VAL A 62 -22.37 -5.59 5.55
C VAL A 62 -23.78 -6.15 5.55
N HIS A 63 -24.58 -5.72 6.52
CA HIS A 63 -25.99 -6.07 6.56
C HIS A 63 -26.68 -5.27 5.45
N VAL A 64 -27.49 -5.93 4.62
CA VAL A 64 -28.26 -5.26 3.58
C VAL A 64 -29.71 -5.73 3.63
N LEU A 65 -30.63 -4.78 3.74
CA LEU A 65 -32.07 -5.01 3.69
C LEU A 65 -32.63 -4.37 2.43
N ALA A 66 -33.32 -5.14 1.59
CA ALA A 66 -34.17 -4.60 0.54
C ALA A 66 -35.59 -4.45 1.09
N VAL A 67 -36.17 -3.27 1.02
CA VAL A 67 -37.53 -3.00 1.50
C VAL A 67 -38.35 -2.29 0.43
N THR A 68 -39.64 -2.58 0.36
CA THR A 68 -40.60 -1.80 -0.45
C THR A 68 -41.32 -0.77 0.42
N LEU A 69 -41.49 -1.08 1.70
CA LEU A 69 -42.10 -0.24 2.73
C LEU A 69 -41.15 -0.16 3.94
N PHE A 70 -40.94 1.04 4.47
CA PHE A 70 -40.05 1.26 5.60
C PHE A 70 -40.81 0.98 6.91
N HIS A 71 -40.41 -0.07 7.65
CA HIS A 71 -40.97 -0.38 8.96
C HIS A 71 -39.93 -0.12 10.06
N SER A 72 -39.99 1.08 10.63
CA SER A 72 -39.11 1.58 11.69
C SER A 72 -38.84 0.56 12.80
N GLN A 73 -39.89 0.03 13.42
CA GLN A 73 -39.79 -0.91 14.55
C GLN A 73 -39.03 -2.20 14.22
N LYS A 74 -39.21 -2.74 12.99
CA LYS A 74 -38.54 -3.97 12.56
C LYS A 74 -37.06 -3.72 12.27
N ILE A 75 -36.74 -2.57 11.69
CA ILE A 75 -35.37 -2.15 11.41
C ILE A 75 -34.63 -1.90 12.73
N ASP A 76 -35.25 -1.20 13.69
CA ASP A 76 -34.69 -0.97 15.03
C ASP A 76 -34.45 -2.26 15.80
N SER A 77 -35.39 -3.21 15.73
CA SER A 77 -35.20 -4.54 16.32
C SER A 77 -34.01 -5.27 15.69
N TYR A 78 -33.84 -5.17 14.37
CA TYR A 78 -32.70 -5.77 13.67
C TYR A 78 -31.36 -5.10 14.03
N ILE A 79 -31.33 -3.77 14.11
CA ILE A 79 -30.17 -2.98 14.52
C ILE A 79 -29.72 -3.39 15.92
N ASN A 80 -30.66 -3.39 16.88
CA ASN A 80 -30.36 -3.73 18.27
C ASN A 80 -29.93 -5.19 18.42
N LYS A 81 -30.56 -6.12 17.68
CA LYS A 81 -30.23 -7.56 17.72
C LYS A 81 -28.82 -7.86 17.22
N ASN A 82 -28.36 -7.15 16.20
CA ASN A 82 -27.03 -7.38 15.61
C ASN A 82 -25.98 -6.36 16.10
N ASN A 83 -26.33 -5.45 17.00
CA ASN A 83 -25.42 -4.40 17.50
C ASN A 83 -24.82 -3.54 16.36
N ILE A 84 -25.68 -3.16 15.41
CA ILE A 84 -25.29 -2.38 14.22
C ILE A 84 -24.96 -0.96 14.64
N ALA A 85 -23.79 -0.48 14.25
CA ALA A 85 -23.24 0.81 14.66
C ALA A 85 -23.63 1.97 13.74
N SER A 86 -24.04 1.70 12.49
CA SER A 86 -24.46 2.74 11.55
C SER A 86 -25.45 2.20 10.52
N VAL A 87 -26.43 3.03 10.15
CA VAL A 87 -27.47 2.67 9.20
C VAL A 87 -27.52 3.67 8.05
N ILE A 88 -27.53 3.15 6.82
CA ILE A 88 -27.65 3.95 5.59
C ILE A 88 -28.91 3.51 4.86
N VAL A 89 -29.90 4.40 4.74
CA VAL A 89 -31.08 4.14 3.93
C VAL A 89 -30.86 4.73 2.55
N VAL A 90 -31.13 3.97 1.50
CA VAL A 90 -31.07 4.38 0.09
C VAL A 90 -32.46 4.19 -0.50
N ASP A 91 -33.27 5.26 -0.52
CA ASP A 91 -34.61 5.25 -1.11
C ASP A 91 -34.56 5.60 -2.59
N ILE A 92 -35.09 4.72 -3.43
CA ILE A 92 -35.14 4.88 -4.88
C ILE A 92 -36.55 5.40 -5.23
N GLU A 93 -36.70 6.72 -5.34
CA GLU A 93 -37.97 7.37 -5.71
C GLU A 93 -38.20 7.22 -7.21
N ALA A 94 -39.19 6.43 -7.58
CA ALA A 94 -39.50 6.17 -8.99
C ALA A 94 -40.23 7.34 -9.70
N THR A 95 -40.93 8.21 -8.99
CA THR A 95 -41.65 9.37 -9.56
C THR A 95 -40.72 10.53 -9.95
N ASN A 96 -39.63 10.75 -9.19
CA ASN A 96 -38.68 11.84 -9.43
C ASN A 96 -37.34 11.41 -10.02
N LYS A 97 -37.17 10.12 -10.31
CA LYS A 97 -35.87 9.50 -10.66
C LYS A 97 -34.74 9.89 -9.67
N GLY A 98 -35.06 10.01 -8.38
CA GLY A 98 -34.13 10.45 -7.34
C GLY A 98 -33.68 9.32 -6.42
N ILE A 99 -32.57 9.56 -5.72
CA ILE A 99 -32.11 8.70 -4.62
C ILE A 99 -32.10 9.53 -3.35
N VAL A 100 -32.81 9.09 -2.31
CA VAL A 100 -32.72 9.70 -0.98
C VAL A 100 -31.79 8.87 -0.11
N ILE A 101 -30.73 9.47 0.42
CA ILE A 101 -29.83 8.82 1.36
C ILE A 101 -30.08 9.37 2.76
N SER A 102 -30.41 8.53 3.73
CA SER A 102 -30.32 8.92 5.14
C SER A 102 -29.19 8.18 5.83
N THR A 103 -28.44 8.88 6.68
CA THR A 103 -27.33 8.32 7.46
C THR A 103 -27.35 8.92 8.86
N GLU A 104 -26.90 8.13 9.84
CA GLU A 104 -26.67 8.58 11.22
C GLU A 104 -25.31 9.31 11.37
N ASP A 105 -24.41 9.12 10.40
CA ASP A 105 -23.07 9.73 10.38
C ASP A 105 -23.07 11.04 9.58
N ASP A 106 -22.99 12.17 10.29
CA ASP A 106 -22.93 13.53 9.73
C ASP A 106 -21.72 13.77 8.81
N SER A 107 -20.62 13.04 9.03
CA SER A 107 -19.42 13.17 8.20
C SER A 107 -19.62 12.49 6.85
N LEU A 108 -20.23 11.29 6.85
CA LEU A 108 -20.64 10.60 5.63
C LEU A 108 -21.71 11.38 4.86
N TYR A 109 -22.64 12.01 5.58
CA TYR A 109 -23.67 12.88 5.01
C TYR A 109 -23.06 14.05 4.24
N SER A 110 -22.24 14.84 4.93
CA SER A 110 -21.60 16.04 4.36
C SER A 110 -20.79 15.67 3.13
N PHE A 111 -20.03 14.58 3.22
CA PHE A 111 -19.24 14.04 2.12
C PHE A 111 -20.08 13.60 0.91
N LEU A 112 -21.13 12.82 1.12
CA LEU A 112 -22.00 12.35 0.05
C LEU A 112 -22.76 13.51 -0.59
N SER A 113 -23.21 14.47 0.22
CA SER A 113 -23.92 15.67 -0.23
C SER A 113 -23.03 16.49 -1.16
N GLU A 114 -21.80 16.80 -0.73
CA GLU A 114 -20.81 17.51 -1.54
C GLU A 114 -20.46 16.72 -2.82
N SER A 115 -20.24 15.41 -2.69
CA SER A 115 -19.81 14.53 -3.81
C SER A 115 -20.83 14.47 -4.94
N LEU A 116 -22.11 14.56 -4.59
CA LEU A 116 -23.23 14.32 -5.50
C LEU A 116 -23.90 15.61 -5.98
N SER A 117 -23.61 16.75 -5.35
CA SER A 117 -24.13 18.07 -5.74
C SER A 117 -23.38 18.72 -6.91
N THR A 118 -22.33 18.07 -7.45
CA THR A 118 -21.47 18.64 -8.50
C THR A 118 -22.10 18.82 -9.89
N ASN A 119 -23.39 18.49 -10.11
CA ASN A 119 -24.05 18.74 -11.41
C ASN A 119 -25.53 19.17 -11.37
N ASN A 120 -26.16 19.28 -10.20
CA ASN A 120 -27.55 19.71 -10.11
C ASN A 120 -27.65 20.77 -9.02
N GLU A 121 -27.79 22.02 -9.44
CA GLU A 121 -28.26 23.13 -8.60
C GLU A 121 -29.66 22.77 -8.07
N GLN A 122 -29.71 22.15 -6.89
CA GLN A 122 -30.87 22.11 -6.00
C GLN A 122 -30.45 21.42 -4.70
N GLN A 123 -29.77 22.17 -3.82
CA GLN A 123 -29.85 21.89 -2.39
C GLN A 123 -31.28 22.22 -1.96
N VAL A 124 -32.15 21.22 -1.92
CA VAL A 124 -33.45 21.39 -1.27
C VAL A 124 -33.22 21.17 0.22
N ASN A 125 -33.13 22.27 0.98
CA ASN A 125 -33.40 22.22 2.42
C ASN A 125 -34.85 21.75 2.57
N LEU A 126 -35.03 20.47 2.88
CA LEU A 126 -36.35 19.89 3.06
C LEU A 126 -37.00 20.48 4.32
N ASN A 127 -38.30 20.72 4.18
CA ASN A 127 -39.14 21.23 5.25
C ASN A 127 -39.15 20.21 6.41
N LYS A 128 -39.30 20.68 7.65
CA LYS A 128 -39.28 19.83 8.88
C LYS A 128 -40.29 18.68 8.86
N GLU A 129 -41.24 18.67 7.91
CA GLU A 129 -42.28 17.67 7.76
C GLU A 129 -41.86 16.43 6.96
N ASP A 130 -40.98 16.55 5.96
CA ASP A 130 -40.47 15.39 5.20
C ASP A 130 -39.51 14.52 6.05
N VAL A 131 -38.89 15.13 7.07
CA VAL A 131 -38.04 14.47 8.06
C VAL A 131 -38.87 13.71 9.11
N LYS A 132 -40.14 14.08 9.33
CA LYS A 132 -41.02 13.39 10.31
C LYS A 132 -41.35 11.96 9.90
N THR A 133 -41.41 11.66 8.60
CA THR A 133 -41.78 10.34 8.05
C THR A 133 -40.71 9.26 8.28
N PHE A 134 -39.46 9.66 8.56
CA PHE A 134 -38.33 8.74 8.77
C PHE A 134 -37.90 8.61 10.24
N ARG A 135 -38.69 9.13 11.20
CA ARG A 135 -38.37 9.03 12.64
C ARG A 135 -38.38 7.56 13.13
N THR A 136 -37.22 6.93 13.08
CA THR A 136 -36.66 6.33 14.30
C THR A 136 -35.75 7.38 14.94
N SER A 137 -35.55 7.34 16.25
CA SER A 137 -34.82 8.36 17.02
C SER A 137 -33.32 8.47 16.71
N ARG A 138 -32.84 7.89 15.60
CA ARG A 138 -31.41 7.76 15.29
C ARG A 138 -30.97 8.36 13.94
N PHE A 139 -31.87 8.64 13.01
CA PHE A 139 -31.50 9.24 11.71
C PHE A 139 -31.45 10.77 11.79
N THR A 140 -30.29 11.36 11.55
CA THR A 140 -30.06 12.81 11.69
C THR A 140 -30.09 13.56 10.35
N SER A 141 -29.79 12.90 9.23
CA SER A 141 -29.40 13.63 8.00
C SER A 141 -29.94 12.94 6.73
N LEU A 142 -30.45 13.72 5.76
CA LEU A 142 -31.17 13.22 4.56
C LEU A 142 -30.74 13.95 3.27
N ILE A 143 -30.19 13.22 2.28
CA ILE A 143 -29.70 13.74 1.00
C ILE A 143 -30.67 13.34 -0.08
N LYS A 144 -31.41 14.28 -0.66
CA LYS A 144 -32.20 14.03 -1.87
C LYS A 144 -31.34 14.30 -3.10
N ILE A 145 -30.91 13.24 -3.76
CA ILE A 145 -30.22 13.32 -5.04
C ILE A 145 -31.31 13.36 -6.11
N GLY A 146 -31.39 14.46 -6.87
CA GLY A 146 -32.35 14.65 -7.97
C GLY A 146 -32.19 13.64 -9.11
N GLN A 147 -32.71 13.93 -10.31
CA GLN A 147 -32.70 13.00 -11.45
C GLN A 147 -31.30 12.45 -11.78
N ILE A 148 -30.92 11.29 -11.23
CA ILE A 148 -29.69 10.61 -11.63
C ILE A 148 -30.02 9.85 -12.90
N LYS A 149 -29.70 10.43 -14.06
CA LYS A 149 -29.84 9.73 -15.36
C LYS A 149 -29.11 8.38 -15.40
N ASN A 150 -28.19 8.12 -14.46
CA ASN A 150 -27.40 6.89 -14.34
C ASN A 150 -27.29 6.35 -12.90
N TYR A 151 -28.36 5.77 -12.34
CA TYR A 151 -28.34 5.04 -11.05
C TYR A 151 -27.15 4.08 -10.89
N HIS A 152 -26.75 3.45 -12.01
CA HIS A 152 -25.60 2.55 -12.03
C HIS A 152 -24.28 3.21 -11.61
N ARG A 153 -24.10 4.51 -11.91
CA ARG A 153 -22.90 5.27 -11.50
C ARG A 153 -22.90 5.58 -10.02
N PHE A 154 -24.04 5.96 -9.44
CA PHE A 154 -24.16 6.19 -8.00
C PHE A 154 -23.86 4.92 -7.20
N PHE A 155 -24.46 3.79 -7.58
CA PHE A 155 -24.18 2.56 -6.86
C PHE A 155 -22.76 2.07 -7.12
N ALA A 156 -22.21 2.21 -8.33
CA ALA A 156 -20.78 1.95 -8.55
C ALA A 156 -19.90 2.84 -7.66
N PHE A 157 -20.30 4.11 -7.50
CA PHE A 157 -19.62 5.09 -6.65
C PHE A 157 -19.59 4.61 -5.19
N PHE A 158 -20.78 4.38 -4.66
CA PHE A 158 -21.00 3.98 -3.28
C PHE A 158 -20.37 2.62 -2.99
N THR A 159 -20.49 1.69 -3.94
CA THR A 159 -19.86 0.37 -3.90
C THR A 159 -18.35 0.36 -4.16
N SER A 160 -17.70 1.49 -4.43
CA SER A 160 -16.24 1.54 -4.48
C SER A 160 -15.70 2.29 -3.27
N TYR A 161 -16.41 3.34 -2.83
CA TYR A 161 -16.13 4.05 -1.59
C TYR A 161 -16.14 3.12 -0.37
N ILE A 162 -17.23 2.37 -0.15
CA ILE A 162 -17.32 1.44 1.00
C ILE A 162 -16.28 0.32 0.89
N HIS A 163 -15.82 -0.05 -0.30
CA HIS A 163 -14.84 -1.13 -0.47
C HIS A 163 -13.42 -0.67 -0.12
N LEU A 164 -13.13 0.59 -0.42
CA LEU A 164 -11.85 1.21 -0.16
C LEU A 164 -11.72 1.64 1.30
N HIS A 165 -12.82 2.08 1.90
CA HIS A 165 -12.84 2.68 3.22
C HIS A 165 -12.22 1.79 4.33
N PRO A 166 -12.60 0.51 4.50
CA PRO A 166 -11.98 -0.38 5.48
C PRO A 166 -10.56 -0.82 5.11
N LYS A 167 -10.25 -0.89 3.80
CA LYS A 167 -8.98 -1.44 3.31
C LYS A 167 -7.83 -0.44 3.31
N LEU A 168 -8.16 0.85 3.31
CA LEU A 168 -7.20 1.94 3.23
C LEU A 168 -7.21 2.84 4.48
N SER A 169 -7.98 2.46 5.51
CA SER A 169 -8.10 3.17 6.78
C SER A 169 -8.25 4.68 6.56
N LEU A 170 -9.26 5.10 5.81
CA LEU A 170 -9.44 6.50 5.46
C LEU A 170 -9.93 7.32 6.66
N GLU A 171 -9.42 8.53 6.87
CA GLU A 171 -9.95 9.45 7.88
C GLU A 171 -11.19 10.17 7.31
N HIS A 172 -12.35 9.95 7.92
CA HIS A 172 -13.64 10.47 7.42
C HIS A 172 -13.70 12.01 7.37
N ARG A 173 -12.97 12.71 8.25
CA ARG A 173 -13.14 14.16 8.49
C ARG A 173 -12.49 15.07 7.45
N GLU A 174 -11.64 14.56 6.57
CA GLU A 174 -10.80 15.41 5.69
C GLU A 174 -11.04 15.20 4.19
N SER A 175 -12.14 14.54 3.85
CA SER A 175 -12.52 14.28 2.47
C SER A 175 -13.01 15.57 1.81
N LYS A 176 -12.37 16.01 0.72
CA LYS A 176 -12.77 17.22 -0.02
C LYS A 176 -12.86 16.96 -1.51
N ILE A 177 -13.66 17.77 -2.19
CA ILE A 177 -13.76 17.73 -3.65
C ILE A 177 -12.90 18.82 -4.23
N TYR A 178 -12.13 18.44 -5.25
CA TYR A 178 -11.32 19.38 -5.98
C TYR A 178 -11.58 19.31 -7.47
N ARG A 179 -11.47 20.46 -8.12
CA ARG A 179 -11.47 20.55 -9.59
C ARG A 179 -10.10 20.10 -10.11
N VAL A 180 -10.11 19.27 -11.14
CA VAL A 180 -8.87 18.83 -11.78
C VAL A 180 -8.40 19.90 -12.73
N SER A 181 -7.24 20.49 -12.45
CA SER A 181 -6.65 21.51 -13.30
C SER A 181 -6.23 20.94 -14.66
N GLY A 182 -6.47 21.72 -15.71
CA GLY A 182 -5.97 21.45 -17.07
C GLY A 182 -4.44 21.53 -17.18
N LYS A 183 -3.78 22.12 -16.17
CA LYS A 183 -2.33 22.25 -16.11
C LYS A 183 -1.63 20.87 -16.14
N LYS A 184 -0.42 20.87 -16.70
CA LYS A 184 0.45 19.69 -16.72
C LYS A 184 1.40 19.75 -15.52
N VAL A 185 1.54 18.61 -14.84
CA VAL A 185 2.64 18.40 -13.88
C VAL A 185 3.95 18.54 -14.63
N GLY A 186 4.95 19.18 -14.02
CA GLY A 186 6.29 19.26 -14.61
C GLY A 186 6.90 17.86 -14.83
N GLN A 187 7.89 17.74 -15.72
CA GLN A 187 8.67 16.51 -15.86
C GLN A 187 9.52 16.28 -14.61
N ASN A 188 8.94 15.72 -13.54
CA ASN A 188 9.70 15.27 -12.37
C ASN A 188 8.95 14.15 -11.63
N ILE A 189 9.69 13.10 -11.27
CA ILE A 189 9.28 11.96 -10.43
C ILE A 189 8.82 12.50 -9.06
N PRO A 190 7.76 11.94 -8.42
CA PRO A 190 7.13 10.64 -8.68
C PRO A 190 6.09 10.62 -9.82
N PHE A 191 5.97 9.48 -10.51
CA PHE A 191 5.00 9.32 -11.60
C PHE A 191 3.54 9.40 -11.15
N ASN A 192 3.24 9.13 -9.88
CA ASN A 192 1.92 9.28 -9.26
C ASN A 192 1.81 10.59 -8.43
N ARG A 193 2.36 11.69 -8.95
CA ARG A 193 2.34 13.00 -8.30
C ARG A 193 0.97 13.68 -8.32
N VAL A 194 0.66 14.35 -7.22
CA VAL A 194 -0.50 15.23 -7.02
C VAL A 194 0.04 16.56 -6.51
N GLU A 195 -0.12 17.63 -7.28
CA GLU A 195 0.30 18.96 -6.84
C GLU A 195 -0.85 19.72 -6.18
N LEU A 196 -0.58 20.27 -5.00
CA LEU A 196 -1.51 21.06 -4.20
C LEU A 196 -0.89 22.42 -3.88
N ASN A 197 -1.73 23.43 -3.70
CA ASN A 197 -1.29 24.72 -3.19
C ASN A 197 -0.83 24.59 -1.72
N PRO A 198 0.24 25.28 -1.27
CA PRO A 198 0.67 25.29 0.12
C PRO A 198 -0.45 25.55 1.15
N SER A 199 -1.37 26.47 0.87
CA SER A 199 -2.48 26.78 1.80
C SER A 199 -3.41 25.59 2.00
N VAL A 200 -3.62 24.78 0.96
CA VAL A 200 -4.43 23.56 1.02
C VAL A 200 -3.73 22.47 1.83
N LEU A 201 -2.40 22.40 1.73
CA LEU A 201 -1.61 21.46 2.53
C LEU A 201 -1.74 21.76 4.02
N GLU A 202 -1.67 23.04 4.41
CA GLU A 202 -1.85 23.48 5.79
C GLU A 202 -3.27 23.18 6.29
N GLN A 203 -4.29 23.51 5.50
CA GLN A 203 -5.70 23.23 5.85
C GLN A 203 -6.00 21.75 6.07
N LEU A 204 -5.31 20.86 5.35
CA LEU A 204 -5.51 19.41 5.43
C LEU A 204 -4.45 18.72 6.31
N ASN A 205 -3.57 19.48 6.99
CA ASN A 205 -2.45 18.91 7.77
C ASN A 205 -1.61 17.89 6.97
N LEU A 206 -1.37 18.21 5.70
CA LEU A 206 -0.59 17.41 4.76
C LEU A 206 0.79 18.01 4.54
N GLN A 207 1.78 17.16 4.29
CA GLN A 207 3.12 17.57 3.92
C GLN A 207 3.53 16.98 2.57
N GLU A 208 4.60 17.50 1.98
CA GLU A 208 5.17 16.88 0.78
C GLU A 208 5.52 15.42 1.01
N ASN A 209 5.29 14.60 -0.01
CA ASN A 209 5.46 13.15 -0.01
C ASN A 209 4.49 12.38 0.93
N ASP A 210 3.47 13.02 1.50
CA ASP A 210 2.32 12.30 2.08
C ASP A 210 1.51 11.59 0.98
N TYR A 211 0.79 10.53 1.38
CA TYR A 211 -0.04 9.76 0.48
C TYR A 211 -1.52 10.09 0.60
N VAL A 212 -2.18 10.12 -0.55
CA VAL A 212 -3.61 10.42 -0.69
C VAL A 212 -4.27 9.42 -1.59
N VAL A 213 -5.53 9.14 -1.33
CA VAL A 213 -6.41 8.41 -2.23
C VAL A 213 -7.22 9.41 -3.02
N ILE A 214 -7.05 9.36 -4.33
CA ILE A 214 -7.86 10.11 -5.28
C ILE A 214 -8.86 9.17 -5.91
N TYR A 215 -10.10 9.62 -5.96
CA TYR A 215 -11.21 8.84 -6.42
C TYR A 215 -12.02 9.62 -7.47
N ASN A 216 -12.27 8.99 -8.61
CA ASN A 216 -13.16 9.54 -9.63
C ASN A 216 -14.59 9.06 -9.35
N PRO A 217 -15.51 9.97 -8.97
CA PRO A 217 -16.86 9.57 -8.63
C PRO A 217 -17.66 9.00 -9.82
N MET A 218 -17.29 9.34 -11.05
CA MET A 218 -18.07 9.03 -12.25
C MET A 218 -17.90 7.60 -12.76
N ASN A 219 -16.72 7.01 -12.57
CA ASN A 219 -16.36 5.67 -13.05
C ASN A 219 -15.84 4.75 -11.93
N SER A 220 -15.79 5.26 -10.70
CA SER A 220 -15.39 4.53 -9.51
C SER A 220 -13.94 4.04 -9.51
N LYS A 221 -13.10 4.64 -10.35
CA LYS A 221 -11.66 4.35 -10.38
C LYS A 221 -10.96 5.18 -9.32
N PHE A 222 -9.89 4.61 -8.77
CA PHE A 222 -9.08 5.27 -7.75
C PHE A 222 -7.58 5.12 -8.01
N ALA A 223 -6.82 6.06 -7.47
CA ALA A 223 -5.37 6.10 -7.52
C ALA A 223 -4.81 6.52 -6.16
N ILE A 224 -3.65 6.00 -5.79
CA ILE A 224 -2.88 6.52 -4.66
C ILE A 224 -1.88 7.53 -5.24
N GLY A 225 -2.02 8.77 -4.80
CA GLY A 225 -1.16 9.88 -5.17
C GLY A 225 -0.12 10.19 -4.10
N CYS A 226 1.01 10.73 -4.53
CA CYS A 226 2.05 11.29 -3.68
C CYS A 226 2.01 12.81 -3.80
N ILE A 227 1.88 13.50 -2.67
CA ILE A 227 1.69 14.94 -2.62
C ILE A 227 2.98 15.68 -2.96
N LYS A 228 2.84 16.77 -3.73
CA LYS A 228 3.87 17.79 -3.91
C LYS A 228 3.29 19.18 -3.74
N SER A 229 4.05 20.07 -3.12
CA SER A 229 3.68 21.47 -3.01
C SER A 229 3.92 22.17 -4.35
N SER A 230 2.99 23.02 -4.75
CA SER A 230 3.09 23.77 -6.00
C SER A 230 2.30 25.06 -5.92
N LYS A 231 2.99 26.18 -6.13
CA LYS A 231 2.37 27.50 -6.28
C LYS A 231 1.60 27.65 -7.60
N LYS A 232 1.68 26.66 -8.51
CA LYS A 232 0.97 26.69 -9.80
C LYS A 232 -0.51 26.39 -9.67
N SER A 233 -0.93 25.72 -8.58
CA SER A 233 -2.33 25.35 -8.35
C SER A 233 -3.07 26.46 -7.62
N MET A 234 -4.32 26.72 -7.98
CA MET A 234 -5.23 27.54 -7.16
C MET A 234 -5.69 26.75 -5.93
N ALA A 235 -6.27 27.42 -4.92
CA ALA A 235 -6.70 26.77 -3.68
C ALA A 235 -7.75 25.65 -3.90
N ASP A 236 -8.62 25.77 -4.90
CA ASP A 236 -9.68 24.77 -5.19
C ASP A 236 -9.32 23.84 -6.36
N GLU A 237 -8.09 23.94 -6.86
CA GLU A 237 -7.59 23.12 -7.95
C GLU A 237 -6.51 22.16 -7.48
N ILE A 238 -6.45 21.02 -8.15
CA ILE A 238 -5.32 20.09 -8.04
C ILE A 238 -4.74 19.79 -9.41
N ILE A 239 -3.44 19.54 -9.46
CA ILE A 239 -2.78 19.14 -10.70
C ILE A 239 -2.39 17.67 -10.58
N LEU A 240 -3.01 16.83 -11.40
CA LEU A 240 -2.77 15.39 -11.43
C LEU A 240 -1.74 15.00 -12.48
N SER A 241 -0.84 14.07 -12.14
CA SER A 241 0.10 13.51 -13.11
C SER A 241 -0.62 12.74 -14.22
N PHE A 242 0.04 12.58 -15.37
CA PHE A 242 -0.51 11.82 -16.50
C PHE A 242 -0.85 10.37 -16.11
N SER A 243 -0.04 9.72 -15.27
CA SER A 243 -0.30 8.35 -14.81
C SER A 243 -1.60 8.26 -14.01
N ILE A 244 -1.87 9.23 -13.13
CA ILE A 244 -3.10 9.30 -12.37
C ILE A 244 -4.28 9.64 -13.29
N LYS A 245 -4.14 10.65 -14.16
CA LYS A 245 -5.18 11.04 -15.14
C LYS A 245 -5.59 9.86 -16.02
N LYS A 246 -4.62 9.06 -16.50
CA LYS A 246 -4.86 7.84 -17.30
C LYS A 246 -5.58 6.76 -16.48
N LYS A 247 -5.20 6.56 -15.21
CA LYS A 247 -5.82 5.55 -14.34
C LYS A 247 -7.26 5.93 -13.98
N LEU A 248 -7.54 7.21 -13.82
CA LEU A 248 -8.85 7.75 -13.43
C LEU A 248 -9.76 8.07 -14.62
N GLU A 249 -9.24 8.12 -15.84
CA GLU A 249 -9.96 8.57 -17.05
C GLU A 249 -10.49 10.01 -16.93
N LEU A 250 -9.58 10.95 -16.66
CA LEU A 250 -9.78 12.41 -16.77
C LEU A 250 -11.13 12.97 -16.24
N PRO A 251 -11.39 12.88 -14.92
CA PRO A 251 -12.53 13.56 -14.32
C PRO A 251 -12.40 15.09 -14.32
N SER A 252 -13.53 15.80 -14.39
CA SER A 252 -13.63 17.25 -14.12
C SER A 252 -13.48 17.58 -12.63
N ALA A 253 -13.99 16.70 -11.76
CA ALA A 253 -13.87 16.79 -10.31
C ALA A 253 -13.51 15.43 -9.71
N ILE A 254 -12.68 15.45 -8.69
CA ILE A 254 -12.32 14.24 -7.95
C ILE A 254 -12.65 14.40 -6.49
N VAL A 255 -12.84 13.25 -5.86
CA VAL A 255 -12.81 13.15 -4.42
C VAL A 255 -11.38 12.89 -3.96
N PHE A 256 -10.94 13.67 -2.98
CA PHE A 256 -9.61 13.61 -2.39
C PHE A 256 -9.71 13.16 -0.93
N HIS A 257 -8.90 12.15 -0.56
CA HIS A 257 -8.85 11.62 0.80
C HIS A 257 -7.40 11.46 1.28
N PRO A 258 -7.00 12.13 2.38
CA PRO A 258 -5.79 11.79 3.12
C PRO A 258 -5.80 10.33 3.59
N LEU A 259 -4.63 9.67 3.52
CA LEU A 259 -4.47 8.35 4.15
C LEU A 259 -4.15 8.51 5.63
N LYS A 260 -4.77 7.68 6.48
CA LYS A 260 -4.42 7.61 7.90
C LYS A 260 -2.93 7.30 8.04
N LYS A 261 -2.27 8.06 8.91
CA LYS A 261 -0.83 8.03 9.09
C LYS A 261 -0.49 8.07 10.56
N ILE A 262 0.52 7.29 10.96
CA ILE A 262 1.07 7.33 12.32
C ILE A 262 2.42 8.03 12.24
N ILE A 263 2.56 9.13 12.98
CA ILE A 263 3.78 9.92 13.00
C ILE A 263 4.60 9.53 14.22
N SER A 264 5.86 9.17 13.99
CA SER A 264 6.84 9.07 15.06
C SER A 264 7.55 10.42 15.23
N SER A 265 7.65 10.87 16.48
CA SER A 265 8.31 12.12 16.86
C SER A 265 9.82 11.95 17.03
N LYS A 266 10.27 10.74 17.40
CA LYS A 266 11.66 10.46 17.81
C LYS A 266 12.14 9.12 17.26
N ILE A 267 13.29 9.15 16.59
CA ILE A 267 14.00 7.95 16.12
C ILE A 267 15.17 7.64 17.05
N GLN A 268 15.24 6.42 17.55
CA GLN A 268 16.30 5.90 18.40
C GLN A 268 17.00 4.68 17.78
N ILE A 269 18.13 4.29 18.35
CA ILE A 269 18.90 3.12 17.94
C ILE A 269 18.26 1.84 18.51
N GLN A 270 18.14 0.81 17.67
CA GLN A 270 17.63 -0.52 18.05
C GLN A 270 18.63 -1.30 18.89
N ALA A 271 18.13 -2.09 19.85
CA ALA A 271 18.93 -3.01 20.63
C ALA A 271 19.58 -4.10 19.77
N VAL A 272 20.85 -4.42 20.01
CA VAL A 272 21.65 -5.36 19.21
C VAL A 272 20.96 -6.71 19.00
N LYS A 273 20.36 -7.26 20.06
CA LYS A 273 19.65 -8.56 20.02
C LYS A 273 18.48 -8.60 19.02
N LYS A 274 17.87 -7.45 18.70
CA LYS A 274 16.71 -7.34 17.80
C LYS A 274 17.09 -6.98 16.35
N ILE A 275 18.38 -6.73 16.07
CA ILE A 275 18.84 -6.31 14.73
C ILE A 275 18.69 -7.44 13.70
N ALA A 276 19.04 -8.69 14.08
CA ALA A 276 19.04 -9.84 13.18
C ALA A 276 17.64 -10.16 12.61
N ASP A 277 16.59 -9.93 13.39
CA ASP A 277 15.21 -10.26 13.01
C ASP A 277 14.60 -9.28 12.00
N GLY A 278 15.28 -8.16 11.73
CA GLY A 278 14.77 -7.08 10.89
C GLY A 278 13.51 -6.41 11.44
N SER A 279 13.25 -6.57 12.74
CA SER A 279 12.11 -5.98 13.45
C SER A 279 12.38 -4.53 13.85
N ILE A 280 11.30 -3.78 14.06
CA ILE A 280 11.35 -2.45 14.67
C ILE A 280 10.70 -2.51 16.05
N THR A 281 11.18 -1.67 16.96
CA THR A 281 10.57 -1.52 18.28
C THR A 281 9.88 -0.17 18.36
N VAL A 282 8.66 -0.12 18.89
CA VAL A 282 7.85 1.10 18.96
C VAL A 282 7.27 1.29 20.37
N SER A 283 6.99 2.54 20.72
CA SER A 283 6.26 2.92 21.94
C SER A 283 4.82 2.42 21.92
N ASP A 284 4.19 2.40 23.11
CA ASP A 284 2.84 1.87 23.31
C ASP A 284 1.78 2.59 22.45
N ASP A 285 1.84 3.93 22.38
CA ASP A 285 0.91 4.73 21.59
C ASP A 285 0.98 4.42 20.08
N ILE A 286 2.18 4.19 19.54
CA ILE A 286 2.35 3.80 18.15
C ILE A 286 1.84 2.37 17.95
N PHE A 287 2.15 1.45 18.87
CA PHE A 287 1.75 0.06 18.77
C PHE A 287 0.22 -0.11 18.80
N GLN A 288 -0.47 0.63 19.66
CA GLN A 288 -1.94 0.67 19.74
C GLN A 288 -2.54 1.19 18.42
N LYS A 289 -2.06 2.33 17.90
CA LYS A 289 -2.52 2.87 16.60
C LYS A 289 -2.29 1.89 15.45
N VAL A 290 -1.17 1.17 15.44
CA VAL A 290 -0.87 0.13 14.45
C VAL A 290 -1.87 -1.03 14.56
N ASN A 291 -2.28 -1.42 15.78
CA ASN A 291 -3.29 -2.46 16.01
C ASN A 291 -4.69 -2.04 15.57
N GLU A 292 -5.11 -0.82 15.90
CA GLU A 292 -6.38 -0.23 15.48
C GLU A 292 -6.53 -0.17 13.95
N ILE A 293 -5.42 -0.04 13.21
CA ILE A 293 -5.48 0.00 11.75
C ILE A 293 -5.82 -1.38 11.15
N GLY A 294 -5.51 -2.47 11.84
CA GLY A 294 -5.91 -3.83 11.45
C GLY A 294 -5.28 -4.37 10.15
N THR A 295 -4.30 -3.69 9.55
CA THR A 295 -3.62 -4.16 8.34
C THR A 295 -2.44 -5.08 8.67
N SER A 296 -2.16 -6.05 7.79
CA SER A 296 -1.03 -6.98 7.95
C SER A 296 0.32 -6.38 7.55
N HIS A 297 0.32 -5.26 6.83
CA HIS A 297 1.51 -4.64 6.24
C HIS A 297 1.46 -3.12 6.40
N PHE A 298 2.64 -2.53 6.55
CA PHE A 298 2.86 -1.11 6.72
C PHE A 298 4.05 -0.64 5.86
N GLU A 299 4.02 0.63 5.46
CA GLU A 299 5.15 1.32 4.84
C GLU A 299 5.65 2.39 5.82
N ILE A 300 6.94 2.37 6.14
CA ILE A 300 7.57 3.45 6.91
C ILE A 300 8.29 4.37 5.93
N VAL A 301 8.00 5.65 6.00
CA VAL A 301 8.45 6.67 5.05
C VAL A 301 9.22 7.77 5.79
N ASN A 302 10.37 8.16 5.25
CA ASN A 302 10.96 9.46 5.49
C ASN A 302 10.34 10.46 4.51
N ARG A 303 9.50 11.37 5.00
CA ARG A 303 8.77 12.30 4.13
C ARG A 303 9.67 13.34 3.47
N ALA A 304 10.80 13.72 4.07
CA ALA A 304 11.71 14.68 3.46
C ALA A 304 12.37 14.13 2.19
N THR A 305 12.76 12.84 2.21
CA THR A 305 13.48 12.20 1.10
C THR A 305 12.63 11.24 0.27
N SER A 306 11.38 10.96 0.69
CA SER A 306 10.45 9.94 0.14
C SER A 306 10.91 8.48 0.23
N ALA A 307 12.09 8.23 0.82
CA ALA A 307 12.63 6.90 1.03
C ALA A 307 11.73 6.09 1.96
N SER A 308 11.53 4.81 1.66
CA SER A 308 10.62 3.99 2.46
C SER A 308 10.93 2.50 2.45
N ILE A 309 10.49 1.86 3.54
CA ILE A 309 10.62 0.42 3.76
C ILE A 309 9.24 -0.19 4.02
N ASP A 310 8.95 -1.32 3.39
CA ASP A 310 7.75 -2.11 3.66
C ASP A 310 8.05 -3.10 4.81
N LEU A 311 7.13 -3.20 5.78
CA LEU A 311 7.24 -4.08 6.95
C LEU A 311 5.93 -4.83 7.20
N GLU A 312 6.06 -6.04 7.73
CA GLU A 312 4.92 -6.83 8.19
C GLU A 312 4.55 -6.41 9.61
N ARG A 313 3.25 -6.50 9.96
CA ARG A 313 2.75 -6.21 11.31
C ARG A 313 3.50 -7.01 12.37
N SER A 314 3.82 -8.28 12.10
CA SER A 314 4.56 -9.19 12.98
C SER A 314 5.97 -8.71 13.32
N LYS A 315 6.55 -7.81 12.51
CA LYS A 315 7.89 -7.23 12.70
C LYS A 315 7.86 -5.92 13.49
N ILE A 316 6.69 -5.46 13.93
CA ILE A 316 6.52 -4.28 14.79
C ILE A 316 6.31 -4.76 16.22
N ILE A 317 7.31 -4.54 17.08
CA ILE A 317 7.37 -5.06 18.45
C ILE A 317 7.14 -3.91 19.45
N LEU A 318 6.33 -4.16 20.47
CA LEU A 318 6.11 -3.22 21.57
C LEU A 318 7.32 -3.20 22.52
N ASP A 319 7.69 -2.01 22.97
CA ASP A 319 8.52 -1.81 24.16
C ASP A 319 7.92 -0.69 25.00
N SER A 320 7.24 -1.10 26.07
CA SER A 320 6.52 -0.20 26.97
C SER A 320 7.43 0.74 27.75
N SER A 321 8.76 0.54 27.73
CA SER A 321 9.71 1.45 28.37
C SER A 321 10.06 2.68 27.51
N LEU A 322 9.52 2.78 26.29
CA LEU A 322 9.82 3.88 25.37
C LEU A 322 8.92 5.09 25.61
N ASP A 323 9.51 6.28 25.52
CA ASP A 323 8.76 7.54 25.47
C ASP A 323 7.72 7.52 24.33
N ALA A 324 6.57 8.17 24.53
CA ALA A 324 5.53 8.26 23.51
C ALA A 324 6.04 8.81 22.17
N GLY A 325 5.56 8.23 21.06
CA GLY A 325 5.98 8.59 19.70
C GLY A 325 7.37 8.09 19.28
N THR A 326 8.02 7.23 20.07
CA THR A 326 9.37 6.74 19.78
C THR A 326 9.38 5.48 18.92
N ILE A 327 10.25 5.46 17.91
CA ILE A 327 10.60 4.27 17.12
C ILE A 327 12.09 3.97 17.22
N ARG A 328 12.45 2.70 17.41
CA ARG A 328 13.82 2.21 17.36
C ARG A 328 14.06 1.46 16.05
N LEU A 329 15.09 1.90 15.32
CA LEU A 329 15.48 1.37 14.02
C LEU A 329 16.92 0.88 14.05
N SER A 330 17.23 -0.19 13.31
CA SER A 330 18.59 -0.66 13.09
C SER A 330 19.37 0.32 12.20
N TYR A 331 20.71 0.20 12.18
CA TYR A 331 21.55 1.01 11.30
C TYR A 331 21.10 0.90 9.83
N LEU A 332 20.92 -0.33 9.34
CA LEU A 332 20.49 -0.58 7.96
C LEU A 332 19.10 0.00 7.65
N GLN A 333 18.15 -0.07 8.59
CA GLN A 333 16.83 0.54 8.41
C GLN A 333 16.90 2.07 8.35
N ARG A 334 17.76 2.70 9.16
CA ARG A 334 17.99 4.15 9.10
C ARG A 334 18.68 4.56 7.81
N GLU A 335 19.62 3.76 7.31
CA GLU A 335 20.29 3.99 6.03
C GLU A 335 19.30 3.86 4.85
N PHE A 336 18.42 2.86 4.87
CA PHE A 336 17.33 2.73 3.89
C PHE A 336 16.39 3.94 3.89
N LEU A 337 16.10 4.49 5.06
CA LEU A 337 15.21 5.65 5.25
C LEU A 337 15.92 7.01 5.16
N ASN A 338 17.23 7.05 4.87
CA ASN A 338 18.04 8.29 4.87
C ASN A 338 18.04 9.06 6.21
N PHE A 339 17.96 8.36 7.35
CA PHE A 339 18.07 8.99 8.68
C PHE A 339 19.47 8.92 9.27
N GLU A 340 20.34 8.07 8.73
CA GLU A 340 21.68 7.91 9.29
C GLU A 340 22.59 9.10 8.96
N HIS A 341 22.52 9.57 7.71
CA HIS A 341 23.23 10.72 7.20
C HIS A 341 22.27 11.88 6.91
N PRO A 342 22.75 13.14 6.98
CA PRO A 342 22.01 14.27 6.42
C PRO A 342 21.60 13.99 4.97
N PRO A 343 20.42 14.44 4.53
CA PRO A 343 19.97 14.20 3.17
C PRO A 343 20.90 14.92 2.18
N ASP A 344 21.12 14.31 1.01
CA ASP A 344 21.95 14.96 -0.02
C ASP A 344 21.27 16.20 -0.60
N THR A 345 19.93 16.26 -0.58
CA THR A 345 19.13 17.40 -1.02
C THR A 345 17.88 17.54 -0.18
N LEU A 346 17.39 18.78 -0.05
CA LEU A 346 16.06 19.08 0.46
C LEU A 346 15.29 19.82 -0.61
N SER A 347 14.00 19.48 -0.77
CA SER A 347 13.11 20.28 -1.60
C SER A 347 12.95 21.68 -1.00
N ASP A 348 12.70 22.69 -1.84
CA ASP A 348 12.38 24.05 -1.37
C ASP A 348 11.27 24.10 -0.31
N TYR A 349 10.27 23.20 -0.40
CA TYR A 349 9.21 23.07 0.62
C TYR A 349 9.78 22.74 2.00
N TYR A 350 10.56 21.66 2.11
CA TYR A 350 11.19 21.24 3.37
C TYR A 350 12.24 22.23 3.86
N TYR A 351 13.00 22.86 2.96
CA TYR A 351 13.91 23.94 3.33
C TYR A 351 13.15 25.09 4.02
N GLN A 352 12.07 25.60 3.41
CA GLN A 352 11.24 26.67 3.97
C GLN A 352 10.56 26.25 5.28
N LEU A 353 10.05 25.02 5.36
CA LEU A 353 9.45 24.47 6.57
C LEU A 353 10.45 24.42 7.72
N PHE A 354 11.69 24.01 7.44
CA PHE A 354 12.73 23.92 8.47
C PHE A 354 13.26 25.30 8.85
N SER A 355 13.49 26.19 7.89
CA SER A 355 14.00 27.54 8.14
C SER A 355 13.00 28.45 8.88
N SER A 356 11.70 28.14 8.83
CA SER A 356 10.66 28.88 9.57
C SER A 356 10.46 28.37 11.00
N THR A 357 11.28 27.42 11.47
CA THR A 357 11.21 26.93 12.84
C THR A 357 11.75 28.00 13.80
N PRO A 358 10.96 28.47 14.80
CA PRO A 358 11.32 29.62 15.63
C PRO A 358 12.53 29.39 16.56
N GLU A 359 12.98 28.14 16.73
CA GLU A 359 14.07 27.76 17.65
C GLU A 359 15.48 27.86 17.04
N LEU A 360 15.60 28.33 15.79
CA LEU A 360 16.88 28.39 15.08
C LEU A 360 17.60 29.72 15.30
N THR A 361 18.92 29.64 15.54
CA THR A 361 19.78 30.83 15.57
C THR A 361 20.16 31.27 14.15
N ASP A 362 20.56 32.53 13.96
CA ASP A 362 20.98 33.05 12.65
C ASP A 362 22.11 32.23 12.02
N GLU A 363 23.08 31.77 12.83
CA GLU A 363 24.14 30.87 12.37
C GLU A 363 23.61 29.54 11.83
N GLN A 364 22.58 28.98 12.46
CA GLN A 364 21.96 27.72 12.04
C GLN A 364 21.14 27.91 10.76
N LEU A 365 20.46 29.05 10.62
CA LEU A 365 19.76 29.42 9.39
C LEU A 365 20.74 29.59 8.23
N ASN A 366 21.87 30.28 8.46
CA ASN A 366 22.92 30.45 7.45
C ASN A 366 23.50 29.10 7.02
N PHE A 367 23.75 28.19 7.96
CA PHE A 367 24.20 26.83 7.65
C PHE A 367 23.20 26.06 6.78
N LEU A 368 21.89 26.12 7.09
CA LEU A 368 20.87 25.50 6.23
C LEU A 368 20.81 26.15 4.85
N ALA A 369 20.91 27.47 4.78
CA ALA A 369 20.85 28.21 3.53
C ALA A 369 22.05 27.90 2.61
N GLU A 370 23.24 27.80 3.18
CA GLU A 370 24.47 27.47 2.45
C GLU A 370 24.35 26.12 1.74
N HIS A 371 23.80 25.13 2.44
CA HIS A 371 23.80 23.74 2.01
C HIS A 371 22.52 23.25 1.30
N TYR A 372 21.36 23.81 1.62
CA TYR A 372 20.07 23.28 1.17
C TYR A 372 19.16 24.28 0.45
N SER A 373 19.47 25.59 0.49
CA SER A 373 18.64 26.56 -0.25
C SER A 373 18.65 26.27 -1.75
N HIS A 374 17.53 26.54 -2.42
CA HIS A 374 17.39 26.39 -3.88
C HIS A 374 17.72 24.97 -4.39
N ASN A 375 17.39 23.94 -3.60
CA ASN A 375 17.68 22.53 -3.90
C ASN A 375 19.18 22.23 -4.13
N LYS A 376 20.09 22.99 -3.48
CA LYS A 376 21.52 22.69 -3.50
C LYS A 376 21.79 21.26 -3.01
N VAL A 377 22.79 20.63 -3.63
CA VAL A 377 23.31 19.33 -3.19
C VAL A 377 24.29 19.58 -2.07
N HIS A 378 24.02 19.00 -0.91
CA HIS A 378 24.87 19.08 0.24
C HIS A 378 26.14 18.28 -0.01
N LYS A 379 27.27 18.98 -0.18
CA LYS A 379 28.60 18.41 -0.08
C LYS A 379 29.05 18.60 1.36
N ILE A 380 29.07 17.52 2.14
CA ILE A 380 29.70 17.57 3.46
C ILE A 380 31.06 16.92 3.36
N ASP A 381 32.09 17.74 3.51
CA ASP A 381 33.46 17.29 3.33
C ASP A 381 34.08 16.79 4.65
N THR A 382 33.57 17.23 5.80
CA THR A 382 34.11 16.85 7.13
C THR A 382 33.13 16.08 8.03
N TYR A 383 33.66 15.25 8.93
CA TYR A 383 32.84 14.51 9.91
C TYR A 383 32.12 15.45 10.89
N GLU A 384 32.75 16.53 11.30
CA GLU A 384 32.20 17.50 12.26
C GLU A 384 30.96 18.22 11.69
N GLU A 385 31.02 18.63 10.43
CA GLU A 385 29.88 19.18 9.71
C GLU A 385 28.73 18.17 9.63
N LYS A 386 29.00 16.88 9.42
CA LYS A 386 27.95 15.83 9.41
C LYS A 386 27.24 15.76 10.75
N VAL A 387 27.98 15.84 11.85
CA VAL A 387 27.41 15.82 13.20
C VAL A 387 26.60 17.09 13.48
N LYS A 388 27.12 18.26 13.08
CA LYS A 388 26.43 19.56 13.20
C LYS A 388 25.11 19.56 12.41
N ALA A 389 25.16 19.16 11.14
CA ALA A 389 23.99 19.05 10.27
C ALA A 389 22.95 18.08 10.83
N LYS A 390 23.37 16.89 11.31
CA LYS A 390 22.47 15.90 11.90
C LYS A 390 21.74 16.42 13.14
N LYS A 391 22.46 17.10 14.05
CA LYS A 391 21.86 17.73 15.23
C LYS A 391 20.87 18.83 14.85
N LEU A 392 21.22 19.66 13.88
CA LEU A 392 20.36 20.75 13.40
C LEU A 392 19.08 20.21 12.74
N LEU A 393 19.22 19.23 11.84
CA LEU A 393 18.10 18.57 11.17
C LEU A 393 17.17 17.86 12.17
N GLN A 394 17.73 17.30 13.23
CA GLN A 394 16.94 16.70 14.31
C GLN A 394 16.06 17.75 15.02
N LYS A 395 16.57 18.96 15.29
CA LYS A 395 15.80 20.05 15.93
C LYS A 395 14.61 20.48 15.09
N VAL A 396 14.80 20.64 13.77
CA VAL A 396 13.74 21.06 12.83
C VAL A 396 12.78 19.93 12.43
N GLY A 397 12.93 18.74 13.01
CA GLY A 397 11.99 17.63 12.82
C GLY A 397 12.22 16.78 11.55
N TYR A 398 13.42 16.80 10.96
CA TYR A 398 13.78 15.91 9.84
C TYR A 398 13.70 14.42 10.23
N ASN A 399 14.15 14.07 11.45
CA ASN A 399 14.19 12.69 11.96
C ASN A 399 12.82 12.19 12.45
N ARG A 400 11.79 12.31 11.62
CA ARG A 400 10.43 11.84 11.89
C ARG A 400 10.01 10.82 10.84
N ALA A 401 9.67 9.62 11.29
CA ALA A 401 9.17 8.57 10.41
C ALA A 401 7.64 8.60 10.39
N VAL A 402 7.05 8.33 9.22
CA VAL A 402 5.60 8.19 9.07
C VAL A 402 5.27 6.78 8.63
N ILE A 403 4.31 6.16 9.33
CA ILE A 403 3.86 4.80 9.07
C ILE A 403 2.51 4.86 8.38
N TYR A 404 2.43 4.30 7.18
CA TYR A 404 1.22 4.18 6.37
C TYR A 404 0.74 2.73 6.31
N PRO A 405 -0.58 2.47 6.38
CA PRO A 405 -1.12 1.15 6.08
C PRO A 405 -0.90 0.80 4.61
N LEU A 406 -0.52 -0.45 4.36
CA LEU A 406 -0.51 -1.01 3.01
C LEU A 406 -1.66 -1.99 2.83
N PRO A 407 -2.33 -1.95 1.66
CA PRO A 407 -3.30 -2.98 1.33
C PRO A 407 -2.59 -4.34 1.27
N GLU A 408 -3.28 -5.41 1.71
CA GLU A 408 -2.72 -6.76 1.73
C GLU A 408 -2.04 -7.11 0.40
N LYS A 409 -0.80 -7.62 0.47
CA LYS A 409 -0.06 -8.06 -0.71
C LYS A 409 -0.90 -9.08 -1.49
N ARG A 410 -0.94 -8.92 -2.82
CA ARG A 410 -1.59 -9.92 -3.69
C ARG A 410 -1.02 -11.31 -3.39
N ARG A 411 -1.90 -12.29 -3.15
CA ARG A 411 -1.51 -13.68 -2.90
C ARG A 411 -0.60 -14.18 -4.02
N ARG A 412 0.57 -14.72 -3.66
CA ARG A 412 1.49 -15.39 -4.61
C ARG A 412 0.72 -16.48 -5.36
N LYS A 413 1.04 -16.67 -6.65
CA LYS A 413 0.48 -17.79 -7.44
C LYS A 413 0.79 -19.10 -6.70
N LYS A 414 -0.24 -19.94 -6.51
CA LYS A 414 -0.04 -21.27 -5.91
C LYS A 414 0.77 -22.12 -6.89
N LEU A 415 1.89 -22.67 -6.43
CA LEU A 415 2.68 -23.64 -7.18
C LEU A 415 1.97 -25.00 -7.23
N ASN A 416 2.12 -25.71 -8.34
CA ASN A 416 1.65 -27.10 -8.49
C ASN A 416 2.40 -28.03 -7.51
N PRO A 417 1.85 -29.18 -7.11
CA PRO A 417 2.48 -30.07 -6.13
C PRO A 417 3.88 -30.55 -6.56
N LEU A 418 4.05 -30.93 -7.84
CA LEU A 418 5.37 -31.30 -8.39
C LEU A 418 6.36 -30.14 -8.34
N GLN A 419 5.92 -28.94 -8.67
CA GLN A 419 6.75 -27.73 -8.59
C GLN A 419 7.15 -27.42 -7.15
N LYS A 420 6.27 -27.69 -6.16
CA LYS A 420 6.61 -27.55 -4.74
C LYS A 420 7.69 -28.54 -4.32
N LEU A 421 7.59 -29.81 -4.72
CA LEU A 421 8.60 -30.82 -4.40
C LEU A 421 9.94 -30.48 -5.04
N PHE A 422 9.94 -30.10 -6.31
CA PHE A 422 11.15 -29.70 -7.01
C PHE A 422 11.76 -28.43 -6.40
N TYR A 423 10.95 -27.43 -6.07
CA TYR A 423 11.41 -26.23 -5.38
C TYR A 423 11.95 -26.54 -3.98
N PHE A 424 11.37 -27.51 -3.27
CA PHE A 424 11.90 -28.00 -2.00
C PHE A 424 13.29 -28.62 -2.18
N TYR A 425 13.47 -29.48 -3.18
CA TYR A 425 14.79 -30.04 -3.53
C TYR A 425 15.81 -28.94 -3.85
N LEU A 426 15.44 -27.93 -4.65
CA LEU A 426 16.32 -26.79 -4.96
C LEU A 426 16.71 -26.00 -3.71
N ARG A 427 15.75 -25.72 -2.82
CA ARG A 427 16.02 -25.02 -1.55
C ARG A 427 16.99 -25.81 -0.67
N TRP A 428 16.83 -27.12 -0.60
CA TRP A 428 17.73 -27.99 0.16
C TRP A 428 19.13 -28.05 -0.47
N SER A 429 19.20 -28.23 -1.79
CA SER A 429 20.47 -28.48 -2.49
C SER A 429 21.30 -27.23 -2.72
N ILE A 430 20.67 -26.07 -2.97
CA ILE A 430 21.37 -24.82 -3.32
C ILE A 430 21.37 -23.84 -2.16
N ARG A 431 20.39 -23.89 -1.24
CA ARG A 431 20.13 -22.90 -0.18
C ARG A 431 19.65 -21.55 -0.75
N PRO A 432 18.50 -21.02 -0.30
CA PRO A 432 18.05 -19.68 -0.68
C PRO A 432 18.92 -18.60 0.00
N SER A 433 19.15 -17.50 -0.70
CA SER A 433 19.71 -16.27 -0.13
C SER A 433 18.90 -15.08 -0.66
N SER A 434 18.59 -14.14 0.24
CA SER A 434 17.76 -12.97 -0.03
C SER A 434 18.30 -11.75 0.70
N VAL A 435 18.37 -10.61 0.02
CA VAL A 435 18.83 -9.34 0.58
C VAL A 435 17.86 -8.23 0.22
N LYS A 436 17.64 -7.29 1.15
CA LYS A 436 16.86 -6.07 0.90
C LYS A 436 17.77 -5.00 0.32
N LEU A 437 17.38 -4.39 -0.80
CA LEU A 437 18.18 -3.35 -1.46
C LEU A 437 17.34 -2.13 -1.80
N LYS A 438 17.99 -0.97 -1.73
CA LYS A 438 17.40 0.33 -2.06
C LYS A 438 17.45 0.59 -3.55
N VAL A 439 16.31 0.95 -4.12
CA VAL A 439 16.18 1.14 -5.56
C VAL A 439 16.70 2.51 -5.97
N ILE A 440 17.69 2.53 -6.86
CA ILE A 440 18.28 3.73 -7.48
C ILE A 440 18.18 3.63 -9.01
N ARG A 441 18.56 4.70 -9.72
CA ARG A 441 18.69 4.65 -11.18
C ARG A 441 19.96 3.88 -11.56
N PRO A 442 19.94 3.08 -12.64
CA PRO A 442 21.14 2.45 -13.17
C PRO A 442 22.02 3.49 -13.87
N TYR A 443 23.09 3.03 -14.54
CA TYR A 443 23.84 3.88 -15.46
C TYR A 443 22.96 4.35 -16.61
N SER A 444 23.29 5.51 -17.18
CA SER A 444 22.57 6.12 -18.29
C SER A 444 22.46 5.19 -19.52
N THR A 445 23.53 4.42 -19.81
CA THR A 445 23.58 3.45 -20.91
C THR A 445 22.62 2.27 -20.74
N ASP A 446 22.21 1.99 -19.51
CA ASP A 446 21.45 0.78 -19.17
C ASP A 446 19.96 1.02 -18.98
N GLU A 447 19.49 2.27 -19.14
CA GLU A 447 18.07 2.59 -18.93
C GLU A 447 17.15 1.87 -19.93
N SER A 448 17.66 1.52 -21.12
CA SER A 448 16.93 0.78 -22.16
C SER A 448 17.10 -0.74 -22.08
N SER A 449 18.04 -1.24 -21.28
CA SER A 449 18.41 -2.65 -21.23
C SER A 449 17.66 -3.39 -20.12
N ASN A 450 17.55 -4.72 -20.23
CA ASN A 450 16.86 -5.56 -19.24
C ASN A 450 17.81 -6.10 -18.17
N ILE A 451 18.79 -5.29 -17.75
CA ILE A 451 19.78 -5.65 -16.74
C ILE A 451 19.58 -4.80 -15.48
N VAL A 452 20.06 -5.32 -14.35
CA VAL A 452 20.12 -4.57 -13.09
C VAL A 452 21.53 -4.59 -12.54
N ARG A 453 21.92 -3.51 -11.85
CA ARG A 453 23.25 -3.40 -11.26
C ARG A 453 23.23 -3.45 -9.76
N VAL A 454 24.14 -4.22 -9.18
CA VAL A 454 24.34 -4.33 -7.73
C VAL A 454 25.83 -4.30 -7.42
N SER A 455 26.18 -3.92 -6.19
CA SER A 455 27.58 -3.96 -5.73
C SER A 455 28.13 -5.39 -5.67
N LYS A 456 29.45 -5.51 -5.81
CA LYS A 456 30.15 -6.79 -5.68
C LYS A 456 29.92 -7.47 -4.33
N SER A 457 29.82 -6.69 -3.25
CA SER A 457 29.52 -7.19 -1.91
C SER A 457 28.14 -7.84 -1.86
N VAL A 458 27.12 -7.24 -2.47
CA VAL A 458 25.77 -7.81 -2.58
C VAL A 458 25.76 -9.09 -3.42
N MET A 459 26.50 -9.13 -4.52
CA MET A 459 26.63 -10.36 -5.33
C MET A 459 27.25 -11.50 -4.53
N SER A 460 28.27 -11.20 -3.73
CA SER A 460 28.89 -12.16 -2.81
C SER A 460 27.91 -12.66 -1.74
N LEU A 461 27.14 -11.77 -1.11
CA LEU A 461 26.10 -12.15 -0.13
C LEU A 461 25.01 -13.06 -0.73
N LEU A 462 24.66 -12.84 -1.99
CA LEU A 462 23.72 -13.70 -2.73
C LEU A 462 24.39 -14.96 -3.30
N GLY A 463 25.72 -15.02 -3.35
CA GLY A 463 26.47 -16.11 -3.96
C GLY A 463 26.24 -16.23 -5.48
N ILE A 464 26.13 -15.09 -6.18
CA ILE A 464 25.88 -14.97 -7.62
C ILE A 464 27.06 -14.30 -8.33
N ALA A 465 27.20 -14.56 -9.63
CA ALA A 465 28.18 -13.92 -10.51
C ALA A 465 27.49 -12.98 -11.51
N GLU A 466 28.28 -12.26 -12.30
CA GLU A 466 27.76 -11.45 -13.39
C GLU A 466 27.01 -12.33 -14.41
N ASN A 467 25.96 -11.77 -15.01
CA ASN A 467 25.02 -12.43 -15.91
C ASN A 467 24.20 -13.57 -15.28
N ASP A 468 24.29 -13.78 -13.96
CA ASP A 468 23.33 -14.65 -13.27
C ASP A 468 21.97 -13.97 -13.15
N LEU A 469 20.91 -14.78 -13.03
CA LEU A 469 19.56 -14.27 -12.85
C LEU A 469 19.24 -14.05 -11.36
N ILE A 470 18.62 -12.91 -11.07
CA ILE A 470 18.03 -12.59 -9.78
C ILE A 470 16.54 -12.35 -9.93
N THR A 471 15.78 -12.68 -8.88
CA THR A 471 14.36 -12.41 -8.78
C THR A 471 14.15 -11.23 -7.83
N LEU A 472 13.52 -10.18 -8.33
CA LEU A 472 13.16 -8.98 -7.59
C LEU A 472 11.72 -9.07 -7.14
N HIS A 473 11.45 -8.76 -5.88
CA HIS A 473 10.12 -8.76 -5.29
C HIS A 473 9.76 -7.39 -4.73
N TYR A 474 8.58 -6.88 -5.12
CA TYR A 474 8.01 -5.67 -4.54
C TYR A 474 6.48 -5.74 -4.52
N ARG A 475 5.88 -5.61 -3.34
CA ARG A 475 4.40 -5.60 -3.13
C ARG A 475 3.64 -6.71 -3.86
N GLY A 476 4.19 -7.92 -3.86
CA GLY A 476 3.59 -9.10 -4.49
C GLY A 476 3.78 -9.20 -6.01
N ARG A 477 4.50 -8.26 -6.63
CA ARG A 477 4.99 -8.37 -8.00
C ARG A 477 6.41 -8.91 -8.01
N THR A 478 6.74 -9.67 -9.05
CA THR A 478 8.03 -10.35 -9.19
C THR A 478 8.53 -10.24 -10.61
N ILE A 479 9.81 -9.94 -10.79
CA ILE A 479 10.48 -10.00 -12.09
C ILE A 479 11.81 -10.74 -11.95
N THR A 480 12.21 -11.48 -12.97
CA THR A 480 13.52 -12.15 -13.03
C THR A 480 14.36 -11.47 -14.09
N VAL A 481 15.57 -11.07 -13.72
CA VAL A 481 16.45 -10.24 -14.56
C VAL A 481 17.93 -10.61 -14.36
N PRO A 482 18.76 -10.48 -15.42
CA PRO A 482 20.21 -10.62 -15.31
C PRO A 482 20.84 -9.49 -14.49
N VAL A 483 21.85 -9.86 -13.72
CA VAL A 483 22.62 -8.95 -12.85
C VAL A 483 23.99 -8.63 -13.45
N LEU A 484 24.43 -7.37 -13.32
CA LEU A 484 25.80 -6.96 -13.60
C LEU A 484 26.41 -6.22 -12.40
N GLU A 485 27.73 -6.19 -12.34
CA GLU A 485 28.43 -5.46 -11.29
C GLU A 485 28.28 -3.95 -11.47
N LEU A 486 28.11 -3.27 -10.34
CA LEU A 486 28.21 -1.84 -10.18
C LEU A 486 29.68 -1.48 -9.94
N ALA A 487 30.46 -1.41 -11.02
CA ALA A 487 31.90 -1.23 -10.95
C ALA A 487 32.36 0.22 -10.66
N SER A 488 31.58 1.24 -11.05
CA SER A 488 31.96 2.64 -10.91
C SER A 488 30.91 3.41 -10.10
N THR A 489 31.37 4.00 -8.99
CA THR A 489 30.55 4.90 -8.16
C THR A 489 30.30 6.23 -8.87
N GLU A 490 31.21 6.68 -9.74
CA GLU A 490 31.10 7.92 -10.50
C GLU A 490 29.95 7.87 -11.51
N LEU A 491 29.85 6.79 -12.29
CA LEU A 491 28.76 6.59 -13.25
C LEU A 491 27.38 6.52 -12.58
N ILE A 492 27.32 6.08 -11.32
CA ILE A 492 26.08 6.14 -10.53
C ILE A 492 25.75 7.57 -10.11
N LYS A 493 26.77 8.33 -9.71
CA LYS A 493 26.61 9.74 -9.29
C LYS A 493 26.16 10.64 -10.44
N GLU A 494 26.39 10.25 -11.70
CA GLU A 494 25.83 10.94 -12.87
C GLU A 494 24.30 10.88 -12.94
N THR A 495 23.69 9.76 -12.52
CA THR A 495 22.23 9.55 -12.63
C THR A 495 21.50 9.67 -11.29
N ASN A 496 22.23 9.69 -10.17
CA ASN A 496 21.70 9.75 -8.82
C ASN A 496 22.46 10.77 -7.97
N ILE A 497 21.72 11.52 -7.16
CA ILE A 497 22.31 12.39 -6.15
C ILE A 497 22.58 11.51 -4.92
N ILE A 498 23.82 11.03 -4.81
CA ILE A 498 24.30 10.18 -3.71
C ILE A 498 25.69 10.66 -3.31
N SER A 499 25.84 11.22 -2.11
CA SER A 499 27.16 11.63 -1.62
C SER A 499 27.97 10.45 -1.07
N ASN A 500 27.30 9.51 -0.39
CA ASN A 500 27.95 8.48 0.39
C ASN A 500 28.03 7.11 -0.32
N GLU A 501 29.23 6.55 -0.40
CA GLU A 501 29.48 5.23 -1.00
C GLU A 501 28.86 4.07 -0.22
N SER A 502 28.70 4.18 1.11
CA SER A 502 28.03 3.14 1.89
C SER A 502 26.60 2.91 1.42
N SER A 503 25.93 3.98 0.98
CA SER A 503 24.56 3.91 0.48
C SER A 503 24.48 3.22 -0.90
N ILE A 504 25.55 3.30 -1.70
CA ILE A 504 25.65 2.59 -3.00
C ILE A 504 25.74 1.08 -2.75
N ASN A 505 26.48 0.66 -1.72
CA ASN A 505 26.66 -0.76 -1.40
C ASN A 505 25.39 -1.50 -1.02
N ILE A 506 24.36 -0.78 -0.54
CA ILE A 506 23.05 -1.35 -0.19
C ILE A 506 21.97 -1.04 -1.24
N SER A 507 22.38 -0.59 -2.42
CA SER A 507 21.48 -0.15 -3.48
C SER A 507 21.50 -1.07 -4.70
N ILE A 508 20.44 -0.98 -5.51
CA ILE A 508 20.28 -1.68 -6.78
C ILE A 508 19.81 -0.70 -7.86
N GLY A 509 20.55 -0.65 -8.96
CA GLY A 509 20.20 0.12 -10.15
C GLY A 509 19.15 -0.62 -10.97
N ILE A 510 17.92 -0.10 -11.00
CA ILE A 510 16.81 -0.69 -11.76
C ILE A 510 16.29 0.29 -12.82
N PRO A 511 16.34 -0.06 -14.11
CA PRO A 511 15.77 0.73 -15.20
C PRO A 511 14.28 1.08 -15.03
N ALA A 512 13.82 2.20 -15.58
CA ALA A 512 12.43 2.69 -15.45
C ALA A 512 11.36 1.68 -15.89
N HIS A 513 11.55 0.98 -17.02
CA HIS A 513 10.56 -0.01 -17.50
C HIS A 513 10.44 -1.22 -16.58
N LEU A 514 11.55 -1.65 -15.96
CA LEU A 514 11.55 -2.74 -14.97
C LEU A 514 10.91 -2.29 -13.65
N ARG A 515 11.19 -1.06 -13.20
CA ARG A 515 10.52 -0.45 -12.04
C ARG A 515 9.01 -0.35 -12.26
N ASP A 516 8.56 0.03 -13.45
CA ASP A 516 7.14 0.11 -13.77
C ASP A 516 6.44 -1.26 -13.69
N LYS A 517 7.08 -2.31 -14.22
CA LYS A 517 6.62 -3.71 -14.09
C LYS A 517 6.48 -4.12 -12.62
N LEU A 518 7.50 -3.83 -11.80
CA LEU A 518 7.47 -4.05 -10.35
C LEU A 518 6.48 -3.15 -9.60
N GLY A 519 5.98 -2.08 -10.22
CA GLY A 519 5.09 -1.10 -9.59
C GLY A 519 5.82 -0.09 -8.70
N ILE A 520 7.14 0.02 -8.82
CA ILE A 520 7.97 1.00 -8.12
C ILE A 520 7.89 2.30 -8.91
N LYS A 521 7.21 3.31 -8.35
CA LYS A 521 6.99 4.61 -9.02
C LYS A 521 8.01 5.69 -8.66
N GLN A 522 8.86 5.42 -7.69
CA GLN A 522 9.86 6.35 -7.16
C GLN A 522 11.11 5.58 -6.73
N ILE A 523 12.26 6.25 -6.79
CA ILE A 523 13.52 5.75 -6.21
C ILE A 523 13.47 5.82 -4.67
N GLY A 524 14.44 5.18 -4.00
CA GLY A 524 14.51 5.17 -2.53
C GLY A 524 13.53 4.20 -1.87
N LYS A 525 12.81 3.39 -2.66
CA LYS A 525 12.00 2.27 -2.18
C LYS A 525 12.89 1.04 -1.99
N ILE A 526 12.54 0.19 -1.02
CA ILE A 526 13.26 -1.07 -0.80
C ILE A 526 12.55 -2.22 -1.52
N CYS A 527 13.33 -3.04 -2.21
CA CYS A 527 12.86 -4.29 -2.82
C CYS A 527 13.63 -5.48 -2.24
N ASP A 528 12.98 -6.65 -2.21
CA ASP A 528 13.65 -7.89 -1.83
C ASP A 528 14.28 -8.51 -3.07
N VAL A 529 15.55 -8.88 -2.96
CA VAL A 529 16.35 -9.46 -4.04
C VAL A 529 16.73 -10.88 -3.65
N GLU A 530 16.29 -11.85 -4.44
CA GLU A 530 16.56 -13.28 -4.24
C GLU A 530 17.34 -13.81 -5.44
N ARG A 531 18.28 -14.73 -5.22
CA ARG A 531 18.94 -15.42 -6.33
C ARG A 531 18.01 -16.44 -6.99
N ASP A 532 18.08 -16.58 -8.31
CA ASP A 532 17.26 -17.57 -9.02
C ASP A 532 17.84 -18.98 -8.87
N LEU A 533 17.23 -19.79 -8.00
CA LEU A 533 17.64 -21.16 -7.73
C LEU A 533 17.52 -22.07 -8.96
N PHE A 534 16.51 -21.84 -9.81
CA PHE A 534 16.29 -22.66 -10.99
C PHE A 534 17.38 -22.38 -12.04
N TYR A 535 17.72 -21.11 -12.24
CA TYR A 535 18.81 -20.73 -13.12
C TYR A 535 20.15 -21.29 -12.64
N LEU A 536 20.47 -21.15 -11.34
CA LEU A 536 21.70 -21.69 -10.76
C LEU A 536 21.78 -23.22 -10.90
N PHE A 537 20.67 -23.92 -10.71
CA PHE A 537 20.58 -25.36 -10.95
C PHE A 537 20.86 -25.70 -12.41
N ARG A 538 20.17 -25.04 -13.35
CA ARG A 538 20.38 -25.26 -14.79
C ARG A 538 21.82 -24.99 -15.22
N LYS A 539 22.41 -23.90 -14.72
CA LYS A 539 23.82 -23.54 -14.95
C LYS A 539 24.74 -24.66 -14.46
N SER A 540 24.48 -25.20 -13.26
CA SER A 540 25.27 -26.29 -12.69
C SER A 540 25.10 -27.61 -13.46
N VAL A 541 23.87 -27.95 -13.88
CA VAL A 541 23.61 -29.14 -14.71
C VAL A 541 24.34 -29.07 -16.04
N ASN A 542 24.37 -27.90 -16.69
CA ASN A 542 25.12 -27.70 -17.93
C ASN A 542 26.63 -27.96 -17.73
N THR A 543 27.21 -27.51 -16.62
CA THR A 543 28.61 -27.79 -16.27
C THR A 543 28.84 -29.28 -15.97
N GLN A 544 27.84 -29.97 -15.42
CA GLN A 544 27.90 -31.39 -15.06
C GLN A 544 27.54 -32.34 -16.21
N PHE A 545 27.10 -31.84 -17.36
CA PHE A 545 26.59 -32.68 -18.45
C PHE A 545 27.60 -33.74 -18.91
N LEU A 546 28.86 -33.34 -19.14
CA LEU A 546 29.94 -34.25 -19.54
C LEU A 546 30.31 -35.24 -18.42
N PRO A 547 30.56 -34.82 -17.15
CA PRO A 547 30.78 -35.74 -16.04
C PRO A 547 29.65 -36.77 -15.84
N VAL A 548 28.39 -36.36 -15.97
CA VAL A 548 27.24 -37.26 -15.82
C VAL A 548 27.21 -38.28 -16.95
N LEU A 549 27.43 -37.86 -18.21
CA LEU A 549 27.54 -38.79 -19.34
C LEU A 549 28.69 -39.78 -19.15
N ALA A 550 29.87 -39.31 -18.76
CA ALA A 550 31.02 -40.16 -18.48
C ALA A 550 30.71 -41.18 -17.36
N THR A 551 30.03 -40.74 -16.30
CA THR A 551 29.63 -41.62 -15.19
C THR A 551 28.66 -42.71 -15.67
N ILE A 552 27.68 -42.34 -16.50
CA ILE A 552 26.73 -43.31 -17.08
C ILE A 552 27.48 -44.32 -17.95
N PHE A 553 28.40 -43.87 -18.82
CA PHE A 553 29.22 -44.75 -19.64
C PHE A 553 30.06 -45.70 -18.79
N THR A 554 30.74 -45.20 -17.76
CA THR A 554 31.52 -46.02 -16.83
C THR A 554 30.66 -47.10 -16.17
N ILE A 555 29.45 -46.76 -15.68
CA ILE A 555 28.55 -47.73 -15.06
C ILE A 555 28.07 -48.79 -16.06
N THR A 556 27.79 -48.39 -17.31
CA THR A 556 27.38 -49.35 -18.34
C THR A 556 28.49 -50.33 -18.73
N GLN A 557 29.74 -49.90 -18.69
CA GLN A 557 30.94 -50.69 -19.01
C GLN A 557 31.39 -51.62 -17.86
N LEU A 558 30.86 -51.45 -16.64
CA LEU A 558 31.14 -52.38 -15.55
C LEU A 558 30.63 -53.78 -15.90
N LYS A 559 31.46 -54.79 -15.60
CA LYS A 559 31.14 -56.22 -15.72
C LYS A 559 30.20 -56.68 -14.61
N ILE A 560 29.01 -56.08 -14.55
CA ILE A 560 27.90 -56.44 -13.68
C ILE A 560 26.81 -57.00 -14.58
N ASP A 561 26.40 -58.25 -14.35
CA ASP A 561 25.44 -58.96 -15.21
C ASP A 561 24.00 -58.46 -15.02
N ASP A 562 23.66 -57.99 -13.82
CA ASP A 562 22.32 -57.50 -13.50
C ASP A 562 22.10 -56.04 -13.96
N TRP A 563 21.27 -55.87 -15.00
CA TRP A 563 20.94 -54.54 -15.53
C TRP A 563 20.22 -53.63 -14.51
N TRP A 564 19.42 -54.21 -13.62
CA TRP A 564 18.73 -53.47 -12.55
C TRP A 564 19.72 -52.82 -11.56
N ILE A 565 20.85 -53.49 -11.28
CA ILE A 565 21.90 -52.94 -10.41
C ILE A 565 22.55 -51.73 -11.10
N LYS A 566 22.82 -51.79 -12.40
CA LYS A 566 23.33 -50.65 -13.18
C LYS A 566 22.38 -49.46 -13.14
N VAL A 567 21.07 -49.69 -13.30
CA VAL A 567 20.04 -48.65 -13.20
C VAL A 567 19.99 -48.06 -11.80
N ALA A 568 20.00 -48.89 -10.75
CA ALA A 568 20.04 -48.43 -9.36
C ALA A 568 21.28 -47.57 -9.07
N MET A 569 22.46 -47.96 -9.59
CA MET A 569 23.69 -47.19 -9.47
C MET A 569 23.58 -45.82 -10.14
N ILE A 570 23.01 -45.73 -11.34
CA ILE A 570 22.81 -44.43 -12.02
C ILE A 570 21.86 -43.54 -11.20
N ILE A 571 20.76 -44.12 -10.70
CA ILE A 571 19.76 -43.40 -9.88
C ILE A 571 20.37 -42.88 -8.56
N ILE A 572 21.40 -43.52 -8.02
CA ILE A 572 22.05 -43.09 -6.77
C ILE A 572 23.22 -42.14 -7.04
N ILE A 573 24.14 -42.51 -7.94
CA ILE A 573 25.41 -41.81 -8.15
C ILE A 573 25.18 -40.47 -8.85
N VAL A 574 24.27 -40.39 -9.83
CA VAL A 574 24.04 -39.13 -10.56
C VAL A 574 23.47 -38.03 -9.63
N PRO A 575 22.43 -38.29 -8.82
CA PRO A 575 21.98 -37.30 -7.83
C PRO A 575 23.02 -36.97 -6.77
N LEU A 576 23.79 -37.96 -6.30
CA LEU A 576 24.87 -37.73 -5.33
C LEU A 576 25.96 -36.81 -5.89
N SER A 577 26.42 -37.09 -7.11
CA SER A 577 27.39 -36.25 -7.83
C SER A 577 26.86 -34.83 -7.99
N SER A 578 25.59 -34.69 -8.42
CA SER A 578 24.95 -33.39 -8.55
C SER A 578 24.87 -32.63 -7.22
N TYR A 579 24.54 -33.32 -6.13
CA TYR A 579 24.50 -32.74 -4.79
C TYR A 579 25.87 -32.24 -4.32
N LEU A 580 26.95 -32.98 -4.61
CA LEU A 580 28.32 -32.60 -4.28
C LEU A 580 28.77 -31.37 -5.08
N THR A 581 28.51 -31.33 -6.39
CA THR A 581 28.84 -30.16 -7.21
C THR A 581 28.04 -28.92 -6.80
N LEU A 582 26.76 -29.09 -6.43
CA LEU A 582 25.94 -28.01 -5.88
C LEU A 582 26.46 -27.52 -4.51
N SER A 583 27.31 -28.28 -3.81
CA SER A 583 27.99 -27.81 -2.59
C SER A 583 28.82 -26.57 -2.84
N ALA A 584 29.55 -26.52 -3.96
CA ALA A 584 30.33 -25.34 -4.33
C ALA A 584 29.43 -24.10 -4.53
N VAL A 585 28.18 -24.28 -4.96
CA VAL A 585 27.20 -23.19 -5.10
C VAL A 585 26.60 -22.80 -3.73
N ARG A 586 26.45 -23.75 -2.81
CA ARG A 586 26.03 -23.49 -1.42
C ARG A 586 27.07 -22.69 -0.64
N GLU A 587 28.34 -23.06 -0.78
CA GLU A 587 29.47 -22.46 -0.07
C GLU A 587 29.75 -21.01 -0.48
N LYS A 588 29.27 -20.59 -1.65
CA LYS A 588 29.31 -19.17 -2.05
C LYS A 588 28.50 -18.25 -1.14
N ILE A 589 27.55 -18.79 -0.37
CA ILE A 589 26.80 -17.97 0.61
C ILE A 589 27.62 -17.94 1.91
N PRO A 590 27.95 -16.75 2.44
CA PRO A 590 28.61 -16.64 3.74
C PRO A 590 27.75 -17.28 4.83
N LYS A 591 28.38 -18.07 5.71
CA LYS A 591 27.72 -18.61 6.91
C LYS A 591 27.51 -17.44 7.88
N LEU A 592 26.29 -16.92 7.91
CA LEU A 592 25.83 -15.97 8.93
C LEU A 592 25.54 -16.67 10.26
#